data_AF-A0A564Z046-F1
#
_entry.id   AF-A0A564Z046-F1
#
_cell.length_a   1.000
_cell.length_b   1.000
_cell.length_c   1.000
_cell.angle_alpha   90.00
_cell.angle_beta   90.00
_cell.angle_gamma   90.00
#
_symmetry.space_group_name_H-M   'P 1'
#
loop_
_entity.id
_entity.type
_entity.pdbx_description
1 polymer ?
#
loop_
_entity_poly.entity_id
_entity_poly.type
_entity_poly.pdbx_seq_one_letter_code
_entity_poly.pdbx_strand_id
1 'polypeptide(L)'
;MLLPAPSVPTMESTVSSLSSLADPLIPTPVATSTVQKCDSPTDQEPALPPGESKIELSIPAYEIASPEWFYITSAYAMPLQVEGRFIRTMNAPSGSHIQTTVELRLVNRSVAPALRLLRLRTDESTFKGAGAFKSAHCMESFGEIASLDVRSSVNVFLGVNFCNSTQPLRLNLRYQLEALEGDDGESQEVKPPDEVDRKKPPLQEEVLTLEIKPTVGELFQPLNMTPREFVNKQASLRGMHETNKSFAIPSLDESKFLLTAVKRILKRSNLALIGAFKRSEFTHLRLAGVTTADNTCCLVEVTTKRDSNEGTLRVNTEAVALGIQLAEDLLVDLAGKINI
;
A
#
# COMPACT_ATOMS: atom_id res chain seq x y z
N MET A 1 -51.41 18.22 33.68
CA MET A 1 -50.21 17.65 34.33
C MET A 1 -49.42 16.92 33.28
N LEU A 2 -48.38 17.56 32.74
CA LEU A 2 -47.41 16.96 31.81
C LEU A 2 -46.06 16.94 32.55
N LEU A 3 -45.48 15.76 32.70
CA LEU A 3 -44.17 15.53 33.31
C LEU A 3 -43.05 15.97 32.34
N PRO A 4 -41.97 16.60 32.82
CA PRO A 4 -40.80 16.91 32.00
C PRO A 4 -39.87 15.69 31.87
N ALA A 5 -39.26 15.54 30.69
CA ALA A 5 -38.27 14.51 30.39
C ALA A 5 -36.90 14.81 31.05
N PRO A 6 -36.10 13.78 31.42
CA PRO A 6 -34.84 13.97 32.11
C PRO A 6 -33.69 14.38 31.17
N SER A 7 -32.85 15.29 31.65
CA SER A 7 -31.61 15.75 31.02
C SER A 7 -30.48 14.74 31.20
N VAL A 8 -29.78 14.45 30.10
CA VAL A 8 -28.58 13.59 30.06
C VAL A 8 -27.33 14.42 30.42
N PRO A 9 -26.46 13.98 31.34
CA PRO A 9 -25.23 14.69 31.65
C PRO A 9 -24.13 14.38 30.63
N THR A 10 -23.50 15.43 30.11
CA THR A 10 -22.29 15.39 29.27
C THR A 10 -21.08 15.02 30.14
N MET A 11 -20.40 13.91 29.86
CA MET A 11 -19.11 13.61 30.47
C MET A 11 -17.98 14.36 29.74
N GLU A 12 -17.31 15.24 30.45
CA GLU A 12 -16.02 15.83 30.07
C GLU A 12 -14.94 14.74 30.12
N SER A 13 -14.24 14.53 29.00
CA SER A 13 -12.99 13.75 28.98
C SER A 13 -11.85 14.63 29.47
N THR A 14 -11.29 14.24 30.60
CA THR A 14 -10.05 14.80 31.15
C THR A 14 -8.86 14.35 30.30
N VAL A 15 -8.17 15.31 29.70
CA VAL A 15 -6.91 15.08 28.98
C VAL A 15 -5.80 14.99 30.03
N SER A 16 -5.34 13.76 30.33
CA SER A 16 -4.13 13.55 31.11
C SER A 16 -2.91 13.61 30.20
N SER A 17 -2.05 14.57 30.49
CA SER A 17 -0.74 14.78 29.87
C SER A 17 0.23 13.66 30.23
N LEU A 18 0.74 12.94 29.22
CA LEU A 18 1.98 12.18 29.31
C LEU A 18 2.86 12.50 28.10
N SER A 19 4.09 12.88 28.41
CA SER A 19 5.13 13.32 27.49
C SER A 19 6.09 12.17 27.16
N SER A 20 6.58 12.23 25.91
CA SER A 20 7.78 11.60 25.35
C SER A 20 7.99 10.09 25.51
N LEU A 21 7.60 9.34 24.48
CA LEU A 21 8.30 8.15 23.99
C LEU A 21 8.01 8.00 22.50
N ALA A 22 9.01 7.57 21.73
CA ALA A 22 9.06 7.54 20.27
C ALA A 22 7.73 7.11 19.61
N ASP A 23 7.23 7.95 18.69
CA ASP A 23 6.01 7.68 17.95
C ASP A 23 6.16 6.39 17.11
N PRO A 24 5.32 5.36 17.32
CA PRO A 24 5.22 4.28 16.37
C PRO A 24 4.70 4.84 15.05
N LEU A 25 5.28 4.39 13.92
CA LEU A 25 4.86 4.69 12.56
C LEU A 25 3.38 4.32 12.37
N ILE A 26 2.46 5.20 12.76
CA ILE A 26 1.05 5.11 12.42
C ILE A 26 0.87 5.96 11.16
N PRO A 27 0.67 5.35 9.98
CA PRO A 27 0.41 6.11 8.77
C PRO A 27 -0.98 6.74 8.89
N THR A 28 -1.04 8.07 8.92
CA THR A 28 -2.32 8.79 8.83
C THR A 28 -2.86 8.66 7.40
N PRO A 29 -4.07 8.11 7.20
CA PRO A 29 -4.67 8.03 5.88
C PRO A 29 -4.97 9.42 5.32
N VAL A 30 -4.71 9.60 4.02
CA VAL A 30 -4.88 10.89 3.32
C VAL A 30 -6.36 11.16 3.06
N ALA A 31 -6.84 12.31 3.54
CA ALA A 31 -7.90 13.05 2.87
C ALA A 31 -7.27 13.68 1.62
N THR A 32 -7.69 13.28 0.41
CA THR A 32 -7.15 13.89 -0.80
C THR A 32 -7.42 15.38 -0.75
N SER A 33 -6.39 16.16 -1.01
CA SER A 33 -6.41 17.60 -1.24
C SER A 33 -7.76 18.09 -1.78
N THR A 34 -8.59 18.66 -0.90
CA THR A 34 -9.31 19.87 -1.28
C THR A 34 -8.25 20.87 -1.66
N VAL A 35 -8.36 21.43 -2.87
CA VAL A 35 -7.56 22.55 -3.38
C VAL A 35 -7.25 23.49 -2.23
N GLN A 36 -6.02 23.43 -1.73
CA GLN A 36 -5.53 24.41 -0.78
C GLN A 36 -5.34 25.68 -1.61
N LYS A 37 -6.32 26.58 -1.49
CA LYS A 37 -6.25 27.90 -2.08
C LYS A 37 -5.14 28.64 -1.35
N CYS A 38 -3.93 28.59 -1.88
CA CYS A 38 -2.86 29.49 -1.50
C CYS A 38 -3.27 30.87 -2.04
N ASP A 39 -3.86 31.70 -1.17
CA ASP A 39 -4.02 33.12 -1.44
C ASP A 39 -2.64 33.79 -1.34
N SER A 40 -1.81 33.60 -2.37
CA SER A 40 -0.62 34.41 -2.66
C SER A 40 -0.74 34.98 -4.07
N PRO A 41 -0.62 36.30 -4.26
CA PRO A 41 -0.89 36.94 -5.54
C PRO A 41 0.31 36.82 -6.48
N THR A 42 0.66 35.61 -6.95
CA THR A 42 1.58 35.42 -8.09
C THR A 42 1.50 34.04 -8.78
N ASP A 43 0.44 33.25 -8.61
CA ASP A 43 0.31 31.97 -9.32
C ASP A 43 -0.41 32.17 -10.66
N GLN A 44 0.35 32.40 -11.74
CA GLN A 44 -0.15 32.13 -13.08
C GLN A 44 -0.42 30.62 -13.16
N GLU A 45 -1.67 30.24 -13.46
CA GLU A 45 -2.03 28.85 -13.75
C GLU A 45 -1.01 28.29 -14.76
N PRO A 46 -0.38 27.12 -14.47
CA PRO A 46 0.69 26.61 -15.31
C PRO A 46 0.19 26.44 -16.74
N ALA A 47 0.85 27.13 -17.68
CA ALA A 47 0.40 27.21 -19.06
C ALA A 47 0.29 25.81 -19.70
N LEU A 48 -0.90 25.48 -20.19
CA LEU A 48 -1.16 24.24 -20.92
C LEU A 48 -0.30 24.15 -22.19
N PRO A 49 -0.03 22.93 -22.69
CA PRO A 49 0.56 22.74 -24.01
C PRO A 49 -0.31 23.37 -25.11
N PRO A 50 0.27 23.87 -26.21
CA PRO A 50 -0.48 24.53 -27.27
C PRO A 50 -1.58 23.64 -27.87
N GLY A 51 -2.81 24.18 -27.93
CA GLY A 51 -3.97 23.49 -28.51
C GLY A 51 -4.64 22.46 -27.59
N GLU A 52 -4.26 22.42 -26.31
CA GLU A 52 -4.90 21.57 -25.31
C GLU A 52 -5.88 22.35 -24.44
N SER A 53 -7.01 21.70 -24.10
CA SER A 53 -7.92 22.16 -23.05
C SER A 53 -8.04 21.11 -21.95
N LYS A 54 -8.15 21.54 -20.69
CA LYS A 54 -8.30 20.64 -19.55
C LYS A 54 -9.72 20.05 -19.50
N ILE A 55 -9.83 18.77 -19.16
CA ILE A 55 -11.08 18.09 -18.84
C ILE A 55 -11.17 17.99 -17.32
N GLU A 56 -12.27 18.48 -16.74
CA GLU A 56 -12.53 18.32 -15.30
C GLU A 56 -12.93 16.88 -14.99
N LEU A 57 -12.19 16.25 -14.07
CA LEU A 57 -12.48 14.93 -13.55
C LEU A 57 -12.90 15.06 -12.09
N SER A 58 -14.14 14.74 -11.77
CA SER A 58 -14.61 14.67 -10.39
C SER A 58 -14.32 13.28 -9.82
N ILE A 59 -13.18 13.14 -9.13
CA ILE A 59 -12.79 11.89 -8.47
C ILE A 59 -12.74 12.12 -6.96
N PRO A 60 -13.73 11.63 -6.20
CA PRO A 60 -13.69 11.66 -4.75
C PRO A 60 -12.47 10.95 -4.17
N ALA A 61 -11.92 11.53 -3.10
CA ALA A 61 -10.80 11.03 -2.33
C ALA A 61 -10.80 9.52 -2.06
N TYR A 62 -11.96 9.04 -1.59
CA TYR A 62 -12.15 7.69 -1.09
C TYR A 62 -12.17 6.64 -2.20
N GLU A 63 -12.37 7.05 -3.46
CA GLU A 63 -12.33 6.15 -4.60
C GLU A 63 -10.90 5.85 -5.07
N ILE A 64 -9.92 6.58 -4.54
CA ILE A 64 -8.47 6.38 -4.71
C ILE A 64 -7.89 5.80 -3.40
N ALA A 65 -8.65 4.93 -2.72
CA ALA A 65 -8.23 4.33 -1.45
C ALA A 65 -6.98 3.44 -1.62
N SER A 66 -6.27 3.24 -0.50
CA SER A 66 -5.12 2.34 -0.42
C SER A 66 -5.42 0.95 -1.00
N PRO A 67 -4.41 0.28 -1.57
CA PRO A 67 -4.51 -1.10 -2.05
C PRO A 67 -5.28 -2.04 -1.11
N GLU A 68 -6.05 -2.95 -1.71
CA GLU A 68 -6.83 -3.94 -0.97
C GLU A 68 -5.91 -4.89 -0.18
N TRP A 69 -6.46 -5.42 0.92
CA TRP A 69 -5.80 -6.48 1.66
C TRP A 69 -5.63 -7.71 0.77
N PHE A 70 -4.44 -8.32 0.85
CA PHE A 70 -4.13 -9.59 0.21
C PHE A 70 -3.58 -10.58 1.23
N TYR A 71 -3.84 -11.85 1.01
CA TYR A 71 -3.32 -12.93 1.83
C TYR A 71 -1.84 -13.16 1.51
N ILE A 72 -0.98 -13.06 2.53
CA ILE A 72 0.44 -13.42 2.43
C ILE A 72 0.62 -14.91 2.77
N THR A 73 -0.09 -15.36 3.81
CA THR A 73 -0.30 -16.79 4.08
C THR A 73 -1.66 -17.24 3.56
N SER A 74 -1.89 -18.55 3.42
CA SER A 74 -3.23 -19.09 3.12
C SER A 74 -4.35 -18.48 3.99
N ALA A 75 -5.55 -18.30 3.42
CA ALA A 75 -6.74 -17.84 4.13
C ALA A 75 -7.17 -18.76 5.29
N TYR A 76 -6.60 -19.95 5.37
CA TYR A 76 -6.83 -20.93 6.45
C TYR A 76 -5.56 -21.26 7.24
N ALA A 77 -4.53 -20.42 7.13
CA ALA A 77 -3.28 -20.63 7.86
C ALA A 77 -3.51 -20.63 9.39
N MET A 78 -2.86 -21.58 10.05
CA MET A 78 -2.83 -21.73 11.50
C MET A 78 -1.39 -22.05 11.93
N PRO A 79 -0.95 -21.62 13.12
CA PRO A 79 -1.72 -20.83 14.10
C PRO A 79 -1.81 -19.34 13.71
N LEU A 80 -0.93 -18.85 12.84
CA LEU A 80 -0.83 -17.45 12.46
C LEU A 80 -1.23 -17.24 10.99
N GLN A 81 -2.23 -16.39 10.78
CA GLN A 81 -2.58 -15.86 9.47
C GLN A 81 -2.01 -14.46 9.30
N VAL A 82 -1.47 -14.19 8.12
CA VAL A 82 -0.89 -12.91 7.75
C VAL A 82 -1.55 -12.42 6.48
N GLU A 83 -2.15 -11.23 6.55
CA GLU A 83 -2.57 -10.43 5.42
C GLU A 83 -1.69 -9.20 5.30
N GLY A 84 -1.52 -8.67 4.09
CA GLY A 84 -0.77 -7.46 3.81
C GLY A 84 -1.60 -6.46 3.01
N ARG A 85 -1.26 -5.18 3.12
CA ARG A 85 -1.65 -4.15 2.15
C ARG A 85 -0.53 -3.12 2.00
N PHE A 86 -0.38 -2.58 0.80
CA PHE A 86 0.54 -1.48 0.57
C PHE A 86 -0.11 -0.17 1.03
N ILE A 87 0.70 0.70 1.63
CA ILE A 87 0.28 2.01 2.12
C ILE A 87 1.02 3.08 1.33
N ARG A 88 0.23 3.95 0.70
CA ARG A 88 0.72 5.07 -0.11
C ARG A 88 0.54 6.36 0.69
N THR A 89 1.53 6.74 1.47
CA THR A 89 1.56 8.03 2.19
C THR A 89 2.50 9.00 1.51
N MET A 90 2.06 10.25 1.33
CA MET A 90 2.79 11.29 0.62
C MET A 90 3.97 11.89 1.42
N ASN A 91 4.10 11.58 2.71
CA ASN A 91 4.98 12.29 3.63
C ASN A 91 5.98 11.37 4.36
N ALA A 92 6.73 10.54 3.64
CA ALA A 92 8.01 10.13 4.20
C ALA A 92 8.92 11.38 4.22
N PRO A 93 9.55 11.74 5.35
CA PRO A 93 10.48 12.87 5.39
C PRO A 93 11.50 12.71 4.26
N SER A 94 11.77 13.79 3.53
CA SER A 94 12.82 13.85 2.53
C SER A 94 14.14 13.35 3.13
N GLY A 95 14.59 12.17 2.71
CA GLY A 95 15.78 11.50 3.25
C GLY A 95 15.53 10.13 3.89
N SER A 96 14.28 9.70 4.05
CA SER A 96 13.97 8.31 4.39
C SER A 96 14.41 7.37 3.25
N HIS A 97 15.29 6.41 3.53
CA HIS A 97 15.63 5.32 2.59
C HIS A 97 14.48 4.33 2.36
N ILE A 98 13.37 4.49 3.10
CA ILE A 98 12.19 3.65 3.11
C ILE A 98 11.06 4.40 2.43
N GLN A 99 10.52 3.82 1.37
CA GLN A 99 9.60 4.52 0.46
C GLN A 99 8.29 3.77 0.21
N THR A 100 8.23 2.47 0.51
CA THR A 100 7.00 1.69 0.46
C THR A 100 6.69 1.13 1.84
N THR A 101 5.54 1.49 2.40
CA THR A 101 5.08 0.91 3.69
C THR A 101 4.13 -0.24 3.40
N VAL A 102 4.38 -1.40 4.01
CA VAL A 102 3.47 -2.55 3.98
C VAL A 102 2.85 -2.68 5.36
N GLU A 103 1.53 -2.56 5.45
CA GLU A 103 0.80 -2.88 6.66
C GLU A 103 0.47 -4.37 6.67
N LEU A 104 0.84 -5.05 7.75
CA LEU A 104 0.54 -6.46 7.97
C LEU A 104 -0.53 -6.57 9.04
N ARG A 105 -1.53 -7.41 8.81
CA ARG A 105 -2.51 -7.83 9.81
C ARG A 105 -2.20 -9.27 10.21
N LEU A 106 -1.81 -9.43 11.46
CA LEU A 106 -1.40 -10.69 12.07
C LEU A 106 -2.58 -11.20 12.90
N VAL A 107 -3.15 -12.34 12.53
CA VAL A 107 -4.34 -12.91 13.18
C VAL A 107 -3.97 -14.26 13.78
N ASN A 108 -4.15 -14.41 15.09
CA ASN A 108 -4.04 -15.71 15.73
C ASN A 108 -5.32 -16.50 15.44
N ARG A 109 -5.22 -17.50 14.56
CA ARG A 109 -6.33 -18.35 14.11
C ARG A 109 -6.41 -19.69 14.83
N SER A 110 -5.68 -19.85 15.94
CA SER A 110 -5.71 -21.08 16.75
C SER A 110 -7.15 -21.43 17.19
N VAL A 111 -7.46 -22.72 17.22
CA VAL A 111 -8.81 -23.21 17.56
C VAL A 111 -8.75 -24.23 18.71
N ALA A 112 -8.11 -25.38 18.49
CA ALA A 112 -7.88 -26.40 19.50
C ALA A 112 -6.57 -27.14 19.18
N PRO A 113 -5.58 -27.18 20.10
CA PRO A 113 -5.57 -26.47 21.38
C PRO A 113 -5.58 -24.94 21.19
N ALA A 114 -6.10 -24.22 22.20
CA ALA A 114 -6.14 -22.77 22.22
C ALA A 114 -4.73 -22.24 22.50
N LEU A 115 -4.00 -21.85 21.46
CA LEU A 115 -2.61 -21.41 21.56
C LEU A 115 -2.51 -19.88 21.52
N ARG A 116 -1.96 -19.30 22.58
CA ARG A 116 -1.51 -17.90 22.59
C ARG A 116 -0.15 -17.81 21.91
N LEU A 117 0.03 -16.81 21.04
CA LEU A 117 1.31 -16.52 20.41
C LEU A 117 2.08 -15.53 21.28
N LEU A 118 3.35 -15.77 21.55
CA LEU A 118 4.22 -14.90 22.33
C LEU A 118 5.43 -14.45 21.51
N ARG A 119 5.95 -13.27 21.83
CA ARG A 119 7.20 -12.72 21.27
C ARG A 119 7.26 -12.73 19.74
N LEU A 120 6.13 -12.36 19.11
CA LEU A 120 6.03 -12.35 17.65
C LEU A 120 6.84 -11.19 17.09
N ARG A 121 7.88 -11.51 16.33
CA ARG A 121 8.87 -10.55 15.81
C ARG A 121 9.44 -10.97 14.47
N THR A 122 10.03 -10.03 13.74
CA THR A 122 10.84 -10.35 12.56
C THR A 122 12.18 -10.95 12.98
N ASP A 123 12.66 -11.95 12.23
CA ASP A 123 13.97 -12.54 12.43
C ASP A 123 15.09 -11.59 11.97
N GLU A 124 15.99 -11.21 12.88
CA GLU A 124 17.15 -10.35 12.62
C GLU A 124 18.08 -10.88 11.51
N SER A 125 18.13 -12.19 11.30
CA SER A 125 18.92 -12.80 10.21
C SER A 125 18.38 -12.48 8.82
N THR A 126 17.12 -12.05 8.71
CA THR A 126 16.54 -11.52 7.46
C THR A 126 17.25 -10.23 7.01
N PHE A 127 17.82 -9.46 7.94
CA PHE A 127 18.36 -8.11 7.69
C PHE A 127 19.87 -8.09 7.47
N LYS A 128 20.59 -9.08 8.02
CA LYS A 128 22.04 -9.21 7.85
C LYS A 128 22.29 -10.07 6.62
N GLY A 129 22.60 -9.44 5.49
CA GLY A 129 23.12 -10.11 4.29
C GLY A 129 24.50 -10.75 4.53
N ALA A 130 24.57 -11.72 5.44
CA ALA A 130 25.77 -12.48 5.74
C ALA A 130 25.80 -13.74 4.85
N GLY A 131 26.30 -13.56 3.62
CA GLY A 131 26.49 -14.62 2.64
C GLY A 131 26.48 -14.10 1.20
N ALA A 132 26.83 -14.95 0.23
CA ALA A 132 26.92 -14.63 -1.20
C ALA A 132 25.59 -14.20 -1.88
N PHE A 133 24.52 -14.02 -1.11
CA PHE A 133 23.23 -13.49 -1.55
C PHE A 133 22.95 -12.18 -0.82
N LYS A 134 23.30 -11.05 -1.44
CA LYS A 134 22.82 -9.73 -1.01
C LYS A 134 21.30 -9.72 -1.20
N SER A 135 20.54 -9.41 -0.14
CA SER A 135 19.10 -9.17 -0.27
C SER A 135 18.88 -8.10 -1.34
N ALA A 136 17.96 -8.34 -2.28
CA ALA A 136 17.59 -7.36 -3.29
C ALA A 136 16.81 -6.16 -2.70
N HIS A 137 16.42 -6.23 -1.42
CA HIS A 137 15.56 -5.25 -0.77
C HIS A 137 16.17 -4.79 0.57
N CYS A 138 15.87 -3.54 0.95
CA CYS A 138 16.14 -3.02 2.29
C CYS A 138 14.82 -2.97 3.07
N MET A 139 14.83 -3.31 4.35
CA MET A 139 13.62 -3.45 5.16
C MET A 139 13.84 -2.96 6.59
N GLU A 140 12.82 -2.35 7.18
CA GLU A 140 12.74 -1.98 8.59
C GLU A 140 11.68 -2.85 9.29
N SER A 141 12.11 -3.56 10.33
CA SER A 141 11.26 -4.40 11.17
C SER A 141 10.28 -3.59 12.00
N PHE A 142 9.11 -4.18 12.28
CA PHE A 142 8.25 -3.73 13.37
C PHE A 142 8.76 -4.25 14.73
N GLY A 143 8.36 -3.60 15.83
CA GLY A 143 8.73 -4.00 17.19
C GLY A 143 8.10 -5.33 17.63
N GLU A 144 8.75 -6.05 18.55
CA GLU A 144 8.24 -7.32 19.09
C GLU A 144 6.82 -7.17 19.68
N ILE A 145 5.91 -8.04 19.26
CA ILE A 145 4.57 -8.17 19.85
C ILE A 145 4.68 -9.16 21.01
N ALA A 146 4.48 -8.67 22.23
CA ALA A 146 4.65 -9.46 23.44
C ALA A 146 3.75 -10.70 23.47
N SER A 147 2.46 -10.52 23.14
CA SER A 147 1.47 -11.59 23.10
C SER A 147 0.34 -11.28 22.12
N LEU A 148 -0.21 -12.33 21.49
CA LEU A 148 -1.39 -12.28 20.65
C LEU A 148 -2.33 -13.44 21.02
N ASP A 149 -3.42 -13.10 21.69
CA ASP A 149 -4.41 -14.06 22.19
C ASP A 149 -5.16 -14.76 21.05
N VAL A 150 -5.78 -15.90 21.37
CA VAL A 150 -6.56 -16.69 20.43
C VAL A 150 -7.65 -15.84 19.79
N ARG A 151 -7.76 -15.87 18.46
CA ARG A 151 -8.71 -15.10 17.63
C ARG A 151 -8.54 -13.58 17.68
N SER A 152 -7.49 -13.08 18.32
CA SER A 152 -7.13 -11.66 18.27
C SER A 152 -6.29 -11.34 17.03
N SER A 153 -6.24 -10.06 16.68
CA SER A 153 -5.45 -9.55 15.58
C SER A 153 -4.70 -8.28 15.95
N VAL A 154 -3.54 -8.07 15.36
CA VAL A 154 -2.76 -6.84 15.50
C VAL A 154 -2.26 -6.39 14.13
N ASN A 155 -2.23 -5.08 13.93
CA ASN A 155 -1.65 -4.48 12.73
C ASN A 155 -0.24 -3.97 13.04
N VAL A 156 0.70 -4.24 12.13
CA VAL A 156 2.08 -3.75 12.20
C VAL A 156 2.50 -3.17 10.86
N PHE A 157 3.49 -2.28 10.87
CA PHE A 157 3.97 -1.60 9.68
C PHE A 157 5.40 -2.00 9.38
N LEU A 158 5.65 -2.36 8.14
CA LEU A 158 6.93 -2.77 7.61
C LEU A 158 7.40 -1.72 6.60
N GLY A 159 8.52 -1.07 6.88
CA GLY A 159 9.19 -0.22 5.92
C GLY A 159 9.95 -1.05 4.91
N VAL A 160 9.69 -0.91 3.61
CA VAL A 160 10.40 -1.64 2.55
C VAL A 160 10.91 -0.69 1.47
N ASN A 161 12.14 -0.91 1.03
CA ASN A 161 12.67 -0.43 -0.23
C ASN A 161 12.95 -1.63 -1.12
N PHE A 162 12.13 -1.77 -2.17
CA PHE A 162 12.23 -2.89 -3.10
C PHE A 162 13.38 -2.73 -4.11
N CYS A 163 14.11 -1.60 -4.10
CA CYS A 163 15.27 -1.33 -4.95
C CYS A 163 15.01 -1.58 -6.46
N ASN A 164 13.84 -1.16 -6.96
CA ASN A 164 13.39 -1.38 -8.34
C ASN A 164 13.30 -2.87 -8.75
N SER A 165 13.33 -3.80 -7.79
CA SER A 165 13.21 -5.23 -8.03
C SER A 165 11.76 -5.69 -7.93
N THR A 166 11.34 -6.53 -8.88
CA THR A 166 10.04 -7.21 -8.86
C THR A 166 10.11 -8.61 -8.25
N GLN A 167 11.28 -8.99 -7.71
CA GLN A 167 11.44 -10.21 -6.94
C GLN A 167 10.65 -10.13 -5.62
N PRO A 168 10.14 -11.26 -5.12
CA PRO A 168 9.46 -11.27 -3.84
C PRO A 168 10.40 -10.97 -2.66
N LEU A 169 9.93 -10.11 -1.76
CA LEU A 169 10.53 -9.92 -0.44
C LEU A 169 10.25 -11.16 0.41
N ARG A 170 11.31 -11.78 0.96
CA ARG A 170 11.18 -12.88 1.92
C ARG A 170 11.56 -12.39 3.31
N LEU A 171 10.71 -12.67 4.29
CA LEU A 171 11.03 -12.42 5.69
C LEU A 171 10.55 -13.57 6.58
N ASN A 172 11.27 -13.79 7.68
CA ASN A 172 10.89 -14.77 8.68
C ASN A 172 10.26 -14.06 9.88
N LEU A 173 9.10 -14.55 10.31
CA LEU A 173 8.52 -14.23 11.61
C LEU A 173 8.87 -15.33 12.60
N ARG A 174 9.30 -14.94 13.80
CA ARG A 174 9.53 -15.83 14.94
C ARG A 174 8.47 -15.62 15.99
N TYR A 175 7.97 -16.69 16.57
CA TYR A 175 7.01 -16.63 17.68
C TYR A 175 7.10 -17.90 18.54
N GLN A 176 6.59 -17.82 19.76
CA GLN A 176 6.44 -18.95 20.67
C GLN A 176 4.96 -19.29 20.85
N LEU A 177 4.65 -20.57 21.09
CA LEU A 177 3.30 -21.05 21.32
C LEU A 177 3.11 -21.41 22.78
N GLU A 178 2.07 -20.87 23.40
CA GLU A 178 1.67 -21.21 24.76
C GLU A 178 0.23 -21.75 24.76
N ALA A 179 0.04 -22.96 25.28
CA ALA A 179 -1.29 -23.51 25.48
C ALA A 179 -2.01 -22.75 26.61
N LEU A 180 -3.21 -22.26 26.32
CA LEU A 180 -4.15 -21.85 27.34
C LEU A 180 -4.71 -23.13 27.96
N GLU A 181 -4.33 -23.38 29.22
CA GLU A 181 -4.90 -24.46 30.02
C GLU A 181 -6.43 -24.24 30.04
N GLY A 182 -7.18 -25.25 29.63
CA GLY A 182 -8.63 -25.20 29.69
C GLY A 182 -9.05 -25.05 31.15
N ASP A 183 -10.09 -24.24 31.39
CA ASP A 183 -10.90 -24.36 32.60
C ASP A 183 -11.68 -25.68 32.51
N ASP A 184 -10.93 -26.78 32.50
CA ASP A 184 -11.47 -28.11 32.66
C ASP A 184 -11.82 -28.14 34.14
N GLY A 185 -13.11 -28.09 34.46
CA GLY A 185 -13.64 -28.23 35.82
C GLY A 185 -13.36 -29.60 36.44
N GLU A 186 -12.16 -30.15 36.27
CA GLU A 186 -11.62 -31.23 37.05
C GLU A 186 -11.11 -30.67 38.38
N SER A 187 -11.65 -31.26 39.44
CA SER A 187 -11.38 -30.92 40.82
C SER A 187 -9.89 -30.68 41.06
N GLN A 188 -9.56 -29.58 41.74
CA GLN A 188 -8.27 -29.36 42.38
C GLN A 188 -7.91 -30.59 43.23
N GLU A 189 -7.19 -31.55 42.64
CA GLU A 189 -6.40 -32.49 43.41
C GLU A 189 -5.24 -31.68 43.97
N VAL A 190 -5.34 -31.34 45.26
CA VAL A 190 -4.33 -30.61 46.01
C VAL A 190 -3.04 -31.45 45.97
N LYS A 191 -2.16 -31.15 45.01
CA LYS A 191 -0.81 -31.69 45.00
C LYS A 191 -0.01 -31.07 46.16
N PRO A 192 0.79 -31.88 46.88
CA PRO A 192 1.52 -31.44 48.05
C PRO A 192 2.56 -30.33 47.73
N PRO A 193 2.96 -29.52 48.73
CA PRO A 193 3.63 -28.22 48.52
C PRO A 193 5.08 -28.29 48.03
N ASP A 194 5.65 -29.48 47.85
CA ASP A 194 7.09 -29.67 47.61
C ASP A 194 7.46 -29.88 46.12
N GLU A 195 6.58 -29.55 45.18
CA GLU A 195 6.86 -29.66 43.73
C GLU A 195 6.77 -28.33 42.97
N VAL A 196 7.03 -27.20 43.65
CA VAL A 196 6.97 -25.83 43.09
C VAL A 196 8.31 -25.40 42.46
N ASP A 197 8.94 -26.27 41.67
CA ASP A 197 9.99 -25.81 40.74
C ASP A 197 10.06 -26.68 39.47
N ARG A 198 8.90 -27.14 38.99
CA ARG A 198 8.80 -27.60 37.60
C ARG A 198 8.84 -26.37 36.70
N LYS A 199 10.05 -25.89 36.37
CA LYS A 199 10.27 -24.97 35.25
C LYS A 199 9.47 -25.49 34.06
N LYS A 200 8.41 -24.75 33.66
CA LYS A 200 7.70 -25.01 32.39
C LYS A 200 8.79 -25.20 31.31
N PRO A 201 8.74 -26.30 30.51
CA PRO A 201 9.73 -26.49 29.48
C PRO A 201 9.81 -25.24 28.61
N PRO A 202 11.02 -24.82 28.18
CA PRO A 202 11.17 -23.60 27.40
C PRO A 202 10.28 -23.69 26.16
N LEU A 203 9.43 -22.67 25.96
CA LEU A 203 8.54 -22.62 24.80
C LEU A 203 9.38 -22.67 23.52
N GLN A 204 9.06 -23.63 22.65
CA GLN A 204 9.73 -23.76 21.36
C GLN A 204 9.44 -22.52 20.50
N GLU A 205 10.48 -21.97 19.89
CA GLU A 205 10.37 -20.87 18.95
C GLU A 205 10.09 -21.45 17.55
N GLU A 206 8.97 -21.05 16.97
CA GLU A 206 8.54 -21.40 15.63
C GLU A 206 8.91 -20.30 14.64
N VAL A 207 9.14 -20.68 13.38
CA VAL A 207 9.50 -19.76 12.29
C VAL A 207 8.48 -19.88 11.16
N LEU A 208 7.91 -18.74 10.76
CA LEU A 208 7.04 -18.63 9.59
C LEU A 208 7.72 -17.76 8.54
N THR A 209 8.01 -18.33 7.37
CA THR A 209 8.51 -17.58 6.23
C THR A 209 7.35 -16.96 5.46
N LEU A 210 7.43 -15.65 5.24
CA LEU A 210 6.50 -14.89 4.42
C LEU A 210 7.17 -14.51 3.10
N GLU A 211 6.38 -14.47 2.03
CA GLU A 211 6.80 -14.01 0.72
C GLU A 211 5.84 -12.92 0.23
N ILE A 212 6.34 -11.70 0.04
CA ILE A 212 5.56 -10.53 -0.38
C ILE A 212 6.07 -10.09 -1.74
N LYS A 213 5.27 -10.29 -2.78
CA LYS A 213 5.60 -9.82 -4.13
C LYS A 213 5.10 -8.38 -4.32
N PRO A 214 5.99 -7.40 -4.58
CA PRO A 214 5.52 -6.07 -4.95
C PRO A 214 4.83 -6.12 -6.31
N THR A 215 3.70 -5.44 -6.44
CA THR A 215 3.20 -5.10 -7.78
C THR A 215 4.08 -3.97 -8.34
N VAL A 216 4.27 -3.94 -9.65
CA VAL A 216 5.20 -2.98 -10.29
C VAL A 216 4.78 -1.55 -9.99
N GLY A 217 3.48 -1.30 -9.89
CA GLY A 217 2.92 0.01 -9.55
C GLY A 217 3.29 0.55 -8.15
N GLU A 218 3.65 -0.32 -7.19
CA GLU A 218 4.10 0.11 -5.84
C GLU A 218 5.60 0.42 -5.79
N LEU A 219 6.33 0.15 -6.87
CA LEU A 219 7.74 0.55 -7.02
C LEU A 219 7.90 2.01 -7.42
N PHE A 220 6.79 2.72 -7.61
CA PHE A 220 6.74 4.13 -7.93
C PHE A 220 6.22 4.96 -6.76
N GLN A 221 6.56 6.23 -6.79
CA GLN A 221 5.96 7.27 -5.97
C GLN A 221 5.42 8.40 -6.86
N PRO A 222 4.36 9.12 -6.43
CA PRO A 222 3.75 10.18 -7.23
C PRO A 222 4.74 11.30 -7.54
N LEU A 223 4.78 11.74 -8.81
CA LEU A 223 5.58 12.88 -9.23
C LEU A 223 4.66 14.03 -9.64
N ASN A 224 4.64 15.10 -8.85
CA ASN A 224 3.95 16.32 -9.23
C ASN A 224 4.75 17.05 -10.32
N MET A 225 4.11 17.32 -11.45
CA MET A 225 4.67 18.12 -12.54
C MET A 225 3.57 18.81 -13.33
N THR A 226 3.92 19.86 -14.05
CA THR A 226 2.98 20.58 -14.92
C THR A 226 2.70 19.78 -16.21
N PRO A 227 1.56 20.01 -16.89
CA PRO A 227 1.28 19.37 -18.17
C PRO A 227 2.32 19.66 -19.26
N ARG A 228 2.94 20.86 -19.22
CA ARG A 228 4.01 21.24 -20.15
C ARG A 228 5.31 20.47 -19.87
N GLU A 229 5.71 20.35 -18.61
CA GLU A 229 6.87 19.54 -18.23
C GLU A 229 6.68 18.07 -18.61
N PHE A 230 5.45 17.55 -18.45
CA PHE A 230 5.11 16.19 -18.84
C PHE A 230 5.39 15.96 -20.33
N VAL A 231 4.84 16.82 -21.21
CA VAL A 231 5.03 16.68 -22.67
C VAL A 231 6.51 16.82 -23.05
N ASN A 232 7.24 17.75 -22.43
CA ASN A 232 8.66 17.95 -22.68
C ASN A 232 9.50 16.73 -22.27
N LYS A 233 9.26 16.18 -21.08
CA LYS A 233 9.98 14.98 -20.59
C LYS A 233 9.58 13.73 -21.39
N GLN A 234 8.31 13.62 -21.79
CA GLN A 234 7.87 12.53 -22.67
C GLN A 234 8.59 12.59 -24.02
N ALA A 235 8.76 13.78 -24.60
CA ALA A 235 9.48 13.97 -25.86
C ALA A 235 10.95 13.53 -25.78
N SER A 236 11.64 13.76 -24.65
CA SER A 236 13.02 13.32 -24.46
C SER A 236 13.18 11.82 -24.20
N LEU A 237 12.09 11.12 -23.84
CA LEU A 237 12.05 9.68 -23.58
C LEU A 237 11.44 8.87 -24.74
N ARG A 238 11.32 9.46 -25.93
CA ARG A 238 10.82 8.72 -27.11
C ARG A 238 11.85 7.71 -27.63
N GLY A 239 11.38 6.67 -28.29
CA GLY A 239 12.23 5.63 -28.88
C GLY A 239 12.53 4.51 -27.89
N MET A 240 13.77 4.42 -27.41
CA MET A 240 14.23 3.27 -26.60
C MET A 240 13.61 3.19 -25.20
N HIS A 241 13.05 4.29 -24.71
CA HIS A 241 12.44 4.38 -23.37
C HIS A 241 10.91 4.38 -23.43
N GLU A 242 10.32 3.98 -24.55
CA GLU A 242 8.88 4.05 -24.79
C GLU A 242 8.28 2.66 -25.00
N THR A 243 7.21 2.38 -24.27
CA THR A 243 6.36 1.20 -24.47
C THR A 243 4.97 1.66 -24.87
N ASN A 244 4.46 1.17 -26.01
CA ASN A 244 3.09 1.44 -26.47
C ASN A 244 2.27 0.14 -26.49
N LYS A 245 1.02 0.20 -26.04
CA LYS A 245 0.04 -0.90 -26.08
C LYS A 245 -1.30 -0.35 -26.56
N SER A 246 -1.89 -0.97 -27.57
CA SER A 246 -3.25 -0.64 -28.02
C SER A 246 -4.27 -1.52 -27.30
N PHE A 247 -5.46 -0.98 -27.04
CA PHE A 247 -6.57 -1.71 -26.42
C PHE A 247 -7.92 -1.26 -26.96
N ALA A 248 -8.91 -2.13 -26.84
CA ALA A 248 -10.30 -1.79 -27.13
C ALA A 248 -10.94 -1.10 -25.91
N ILE A 249 -11.59 0.02 -26.13
CA ILE A 249 -12.31 0.78 -25.12
C ILE A 249 -13.65 0.07 -24.86
N PRO A 250 -13.95 -0.35 -23.62
CA PRO A 250 -15.18 -1.11 -23.32
C PRO A 250 -16.48 -0.31 -23.46
N SER A 251 -16.40 1.02 -23.52
CA SER A 251 -17.54 1.93 -23.53
C SER A 251 -17.24 3.13 -24.42
N LEU A 252 -18.16 3.48 -25.31
CA LEU A 252 -18.06 4.69 -26.15
C LEU A 252 -18.38 5.98 -25.36
N ASP A 253 -18.93 5.87 -24.15
CA ASP A 253 -19.02 6.99 -23.20
C ASP A 253 -17.61 7.35 -22.68
N GLU A 254 -17.01 8.35 -23.32
CA GLU A 254 -15.66 8.83 -23.06
C GLU A 254 -15.48 9.32 -21.60
N SER A 255 -16.45 10.08 -21.07
CA SER A 255 -16.39 10.60 -19.70
C SER A 255 -16.38 9.46 -18.69
N LYS A 256 -17.26 8.48 -18.88
CA LYS A 256 -17.32 7.28 -18.02
C LYS A 256 -16.05 6.44 -18.14
N PHE A 257 -15.53 6.28 -19.36
CA PHE A 257 -14.27 5.57 -19.59
C PHE A 257 -13.11 6.26 -18.87
N LEU A 258 -12.91 7.57 -19.05
CA LEU A 258 -11.82 8.31 -18.42
C LEU A 258 -11.88 8.20 -16.89
N LEU A 259 -13.06 8.40 -16.30
CA LEU A 259 -13.23 8.26 -14.86
C LEU A 259 -12.86 6.85 -14.37
N THR A 260 -13.28 5.82 -15.11
CA THR A 260 -12.96 4.42 -14.79
C THR A 260 -11.47 4.13 -14.97
N ALA A 261 -10.87 4.63 -16.05
CA ALA A 261 -9.45 4.46 -16.36
C ALA A 261 -8.57 5.08 -15.28
N VAL A 262 -8.88 6.30 -14.83
CA VAL A 262 -8.14 6.94 -13.74
C VAL A 262 -8.22 6.12 -12.46
N LYS A 263 -9.42 5.71 -12.05
CA LYS A 263 -9.59 4.89 -10.83
C LYS A 263 -8.77 3.60 -10.91
N ARG A 264 -8.81 2.92 -12.06
CA ARG A 264 -8.08 1.66 -12.27
C ARG A 264 -6.57 1.86 -12.24
N ILE A 265 -6.05 2.85 -12.98
CA ILE A 265 -4.61 3.14 -13.01
C ILE A 265 -4.13 3.56 -11.62
N LEU A 266 -4.85 4.45 -10.94
CA LEU A 266 -4.50 4.88 -9.59
C LEU A 266 -4.68 3.76 -8.56
N LYS A 267 -5.59 2.80 -8.74
CA LYS A 267 -5.62 1.60 -7.87
C LYS A 267 -4.41 0.71 -8.12
N ARG A 268 -4.00 0.53 -9.38
CA ARG A 268 -2.92 -0.38 -9.80
C ARG A 268 -1.52 0.19 -9.60
N SER A 269 -1.37 1.52 -9.55
CA SER A 269 -0.07 2.18 -9.51
C SER A 269 -0.06 3.44 -8.64
N ASN A 270 1.07 3.68 -7.99
CA ASN A 270 1.29 4.83 -7.12
C ASN A 270 1.86 6.02 -7.93
N LEU A 271 1.04 6.56 -8.83
CA LEU A 271 1.38 7.69 -9.70
C LEU A 271 0.52 8.92 -9.37
N ALA A 272 1.03 10.11 -9.66
CA ALA A 272 0.26 11.35 -9.59
C ALA A 272 -0.58 11.51 -10.86
N LEU A 273 -1.86 11.87 -10.71
CA LEU A 273 -2.68 12.32 -11.83
C LEU A 273 -2.27 13.74 -12.22
N ILE A 274 -1.72 13.90 -13.43
CA ILE A 274 -1.40 15.22 -13.99
C ILE A 274 -2.66 15.89 -14.55
N GLY A 275 -3.53 15.09 -15.15
CA GLY A 275 -4.85 15.52 -15.60
C GLY A 275 -5.33 14.79 -16.85
N ALA A 276 -6.54 15.13 -17.27
CA ALA A 276 -7.07 14.78 -18.59
C ALA A 276 -7.14 16.04 -19.46
N PHE A 277 -6.74 15.89 -20.72
CA PHE A 277 -6.59 16.99 -21.67
C PHE A 277 -7.19 16.59 -23.01
N LYS A 278 -7.89 17.52 -23.64
CA LYS A 278 -8.44 17.37 -24.98
C LYS A 278 -7.55 18.11 -25.97
N ARG A 279 -7.21 17.43 -27.07
CA ARG A 279 -6.46 18.01 -28.19
C ARG A 279 -7.06 17.50 -29.50
N SER A 280 -7.73 18.39 -30.24
CA SER A 280 -8.43 18.02 -31.47
C SER A 280 -9.51 16.94 -31.21
N GLU A 281 -9.42 15.80 -31.90
CA GLU A 281 -10.26 14.61 -31.72
C GLU A 281 -9.75 13.64 -30.65
N PHE A 282 -8.61 13.92 -30.02
CA PHE A 282 -8.00 13.04 -29.02
C PHE A 282 -8.20 13.56 -27.60
N THR A 283 -8.29 12.61 -26.68
CA THR A 283 -8.19 12.87 -25.25
C THR A 283 -6.98 12.15 -24.68
N HIS A 284 -6.23 12.85 -23.84
CA HIS A 284 -5.01 12.39 -23.21
C HIS A 284 -5.18 12.42 -21.69
N LEU A 285 -5.14 11.25 -21.07
CA LEU A 285 -5.04 11.11 -19.61
C LEU A 285 -3.58 10.90 -19.24
N ARG A 286 -3.03 11.75 -18.38
CA ARG A 286 -1.60 11.76 -18.04
C ARG A 286 -1.37 11.53 -16.56
N LEU A 287 -0.45 10.63 -16.24
CA LEU A 287 0.00 10.34 -14.89
C LEU A 287 1.52 10.26 -14.83
N ALA A 288 2.12 10.68 -13.73
CA ALA A 288 3.57 10.68 -13.57
C ALA A 288 3.99 10.13 -12.20
N GLY A 289 5.14 9.47 -12.20
CA GLY A 289 5.79 9.01 -11.00
C GLY A 289 7.30 8.95 -11.18
N VAL A 290 7.97 8.62 -10.10
CA VAL A 290 9.38 8.22 -10.12
C VAL A 290 9.53 6.91 -9.40
N THR A 291 10.51 6.11 -9.80
CA THR A 291 10.88 4.91 -9.06
C THR A 291 11.36 5.24 -7.65
N THR A 292 11.07 4.36 -6.71
CA THR A 292 11.42 4.60 -5.30
C THR A 292 12.92 4.43 -5.02
N ALA A 293 13.62 3.60 -5.78
CA ALA A 293 15.05 3.36 -5.49
C ALA A 293 15.96 4.53 -5.89
N ASP A 294 15.68 5.15 -7.05
CA ASP A 294 16.63 6.05 -7.72
C ASP A 294 15.96 7.27 -8.38
N ASN A 295 14.67 7.51 -8.14
CA ASN A 295 13.92 8.63 -8.70
C ASN A 295 13.89 8.69 -10.24
N THR A 296 14.04 7.55 -10.91
CA THR A 296 13.88 7.42 -12.36
C THR A 296 12.45 7.75 -12.76
N CYS A 297 12.29 8.74 -13.63
CA CYS A 297 10.99 9.23 -14.07
C CYS A 297 10.22 8.18 -14.89
N CYS A 298 8.93 8.08 -14.62
CA CYS A 298 7.97 7.27 -15.38
C CYS A 298 6.74 8.11 -15.71
N LEU A 299 6.41 8.18 -17.00
CA LEU A 299 5.25 8.90 -17.52
C LEU A 299 4.28 7.91 -18.15
N VAL A 300 3.01 7.98 -17.76
CA VAL A 300 1.93 7.17 -18.32
C VAL A 300 0.96 8.09 -19.03
N GLU A 301 0.65 7.80 -20.29
CA GLU A 301 -0.36 8.50 -21.07
C GLU A 301 -1.34 7.50 -21.68
N VAL A 302 -2.63 7.66 -21.38
CA VAL A 302 -3.71 6.97 -22.09
C VAL A 302 -4.30 7.94 -23.10
N THR A 303 -4.25 7.58 -24.37
CA THR A 303 -4.82 8.35 -25.47
C THR A 303 -6.04 7.64 -26.03
N THR A 304 -7.15 8.34 -26.13
CA THR A 304 -8.38 7.88 -26.79
C THR A 304 -8.74 8.81 -27.94
N LYS A 305 -9.40 8.27 -28.97
CA LYS A 305 -9.94 9.06 -30.06
C LYS A 305 -11.45 9.15 -29.91
N ARG A 306 -12.03 10.34 -30.10
CA ARG A 306 -13.48 10.54 -30.07
C ARG A 306 -14.17 9.65 -31.09
N ASP A 307 -15.32 9.10 -30.72
CA ASP A 307 -16.16 8.23 -31.55
C ASP A 307 -15.43 6.96 -32.04
N SER A 308 -14.36 6.56 -31.35
CA SER A 308 -13.60 5.34 -31.60
C SER A 308 -13.62 4.45 -30.37
N ASN A 309 -13.55 3.14 -30.59
CA ASN A 309 -13.35 2.14 -29.56
C ASN A 309 -11.87 1.77 -29.39
N GLU A 310 -10.94 2.58 -29.91
CA GLU A 310 -9.51 2.31 -29.83
C GLU A 310 -8.84 3.27 -28.84
N GLY A 311 -8.09 2.69 -27.90
CA GLY A 311 -7.24 3.39 -26.96
C GLY A 311 -5.78 2.96 -27.12
N THR A 312 -4.87 3.86 -26.76
CA THR A 312 -3.44 3.57 -26.68
C THR A 312 -2.93 3.94 -25.30
N LEU A 313 -2.27 3.00 -24.65
CA LEU A 313 -1.48 3.19 -23.43
C LEU A 313 -0.02 3.38 -23.84
N ARG A 314 0.59 4.48 -23.41
CA ARG A 314 2.01 4.76 -23.56
C ARG A 314 2.66 4.90 -22.19
N VAL A 315 3.79 4.23 -22.00
CA VAL A 315 4.65 4.35 -20.82
C VAL A 315 6.04 4.79 -21.27
N ASN A 316 6.54 5.90 -20.73
CA ASN A 316 7.88 6.40 -20.99
C ASN A 316 8.72 6.39 -19.71
N THR A 317 9.82 5.63 -19.70
CA THR A 317 10.75 5.58 -18.55
C THR A 317 12.11 5.01 -18.95
N GLU A 318 13.19 5.51 -18.33
CA GLU A 318 14.53 4.93 -18.47
C GLU A 318 14.63 3.57 -17.75
N ALA A 319 13.76 3.29 -16.79
CA ALA A 319 13.61 1.98 -16.16
C ALA A 319 12.80 1.03 -17.07
N VAL A 320 13.30 0.77 -18.27
CA VAL A 320 12.56 0.12 -19.38
C VAL A 320 11.86 -1.19 -18.96
N ALA A 321 12.55 -2.05 -18.20
CA ALA A 321 11.96 -3.31 -17.73
C ALA A 321 10.74 -3.11 -16.82
N LEU A 322 10.76 -2.10 -15.95
CA LEU A 322 9.62 -1.73 -15.13
C LEU A 322 8.53 -1.07 -15.97
N GLY A 323 8.90 -0.24 -16.95
CA GLY A 323 7.96 0.37 -17.88
C GLY A 323 7.14 -0.65 -18.67
N ILE A 324 7.78 -1.71 -19.15
CA ILE A 324 7.10 -2.81 -19.86
C ILE A 324 6.12 -3.53 -18.94
N GLN A 325 6.55 -3.93 -17.74
CA GLN A 325 5.70 -4.66 -16.80
C GLN A 325 4.53 -3.79 -16.29
N LEU A 326 4.78 -2.50 -16.03
CA LEU A 326 3.73 -1.54 -15.68
C LEU A 326 2.71 -1.42 -16.81
N ALA A 327 3.17 -1.31 -18.07
CA ALA A 327 2.28 -1.23 -19.22
C ALA A 327 1.39 -2.48 -19.34
N GLU A 328 1.92 -3.67 -19.07
CA GLU A 328 1.17 -4.92 -19.06
C GLU A 328 0.12 -4.97 -17.94
N ASP A 329 0.51 -4.59 -16.72
CA ASP A 329 -0.39 -4.52 -15.58
C ASP A 329 -1.55 -3.54 -15.82
N LEU A 330 -1.26 -2.33 -16.32
CA LEU A 330 -2.28 -1.32 -16.60
C LEU A 330 -3.18 -1.70 -17.78
N LEU A 331 -2.63 -2.40 -18.79
CA LEU A 331 -3.39 -2.84 -19.96
C LEU A 331 -4.51 -3.81 -19.58
N VAL A 332 -4.26 -4.74 -18.66
CA VAL A 332 -5.27 -5.69 -18.17
C VAL A 332 -6.48 -4.94 -17.62
N ASP A 333 -6.23 -3.94 -16.77
CA ASP A 333 -7.28 -3.15 -16.14
C ASP A 333 -7.99 -2.21 -17.14
N LEU A 334 -7.26 -1.61 -18.08
CA LEU A 334 -7.83 -0.70 -19.08
C LEU A 334 -8.69 -1.43 -20.13
N ALA A 335 -8.25 -2.61 -20.59
CA ALA A 335 -8.98 -3.40 -21.57
C ALA A 335 -10.24 -4.09 -20.98
N GLY A 336 -10.45 -4.01 -19.66
CA GLY A 336 -11.64 -4.56 -19.01
C GLY A 336 -11.72 -6.08 -19.05
N LYS A 337 -10.60 -6.79 -19.27
CA LYS A 337 -10.56 -8.24 -19.11
C LYS A 337 -10.60 -8.55 -17.62
N ILE A 338 -11.75 -9.05 -17.19
CA ILE A 338 -11.97 -9.58 -15.85
C ILE A 338 -10.98 -10.74 -15.67
N ASN A 339 -10.06 -10.62 -14.71
CA ASN A 339 -9.38 -11.80 -14.16
C ASN A 339 -10.49 -12.68 -13.54
N ILE A 340 -10.74 -13.82 -14.17
CA ILE A 340 -11.61 -14.89 -13.65
C ILE A 340 -10.92 -15.56 -12.48
#